data_AF-A0A412YAF5-F1
#
_entry.id   AF-A0A412YAF5-F1
#
_cell.length_a   1.000
_cell.length_b   1.000
_cell.length_c   1.000
_cell.angle_alpha   90.00
_cell.angle_beta   90.00
_cell.angle_gamma   90.00
#
_symmetry.space_group_name_H-M   'P 1'
#
loop_
_entity.id
_entity.type
_entity.pdbx_description
1 polymer ?
#
loop_
_entity_poly.entity_id
_entity_poly.type
_entity_poly.pdbx_seq_one_letter_code
_entity_poly.pdbx_strand_id
1 'polypeptide(L)'
;MKARVIAFYLPQFHPTPNNDVWWGRGFTEWTNVGKAKPLFKGHYQPKVPADLGYYDLRLPEVREAQAELAKKAGIEGFCYYHYWFGDGRQELELPFNEVLKLGKPDFPFCLCWANESWHSKFWSKSGNSFSKQILVEQKYLGKEDNEKHFYKLLPAFKDKRYLKIDGKPIFMIYRPFDFIGIREFIQEWQRLAIENGLTGIYFIGQLGQIKKNPSQIDIDSALSFGLDGINIVRLWSASYRRNFCVKVYEKIISLVTGVPRGVLYKNVYHSFVGEEEYQTNIYPTLIPNWDHTPRSGNAGYVLFNSSPKLFQKHVEEVLERVECKPIEDRIVFLKSWNEWGEGNYMEPDLRYGLEYIHALRNAIL
;
A
#
# COMPACT_ATOMS: atom_id res chain seq x y z
N MET A 1 8.85 17.18 13.70
CA MET A 1 8.96 15.94 12.90
C MET A 1 9.63 16.30 11.59
N LYS A 2 10.61 15.49 11.15
CA LYS A 2 11.35 15.74 9.90
C LYS A 2 10.49 15.49 8.65
N ALA A 3 9.46 14.65 8.76
CA ALA A 3 8.49 14.36 7.72
C ALA A 3 7.13 13.94 8.31
N ARG A 4 6.10 14.05 7.48
CA ARG A 4 4.71 13.62 7.65
C ARG A 4 4.54 12.22 7.06
N VAL A 5 4.45 11.19 7.90
CA VAL A 5 4.37 9.80 7.43
C VAL A 5 2.92 9.33 7.34
N ILE A 6 2.47 8.92 6.15
CA ILE A 6 1.13 8.38 5.90
C ILE A 6 1.26 6.89 5.55
N ALA A 7 0.66 6.00 6.33
CA ALA A 7 0.83 4.55 6.13
C ALA A 7 -0.34 3.93 5.37
N PHE A 8 -0.05 3.16 4.32
CA PHE A 8 -1.06 2.35 3.63
C PHE A 8 -1.66 1.31 4.59
N TYR A 9 -2.98 1.18 4.53
CA TYR A 9 -3.74 0.33 5.43
C TYR A 9 -4.69 -0.58 4.63
N LEU A 10 -4.50 -1.89 4.80
CA LEU A 10 -5.32 -2.93 4.19
C LEU A 10 -6.54 -3.25 5.06
N PRO A 11 -7.77 -3.09 4.56
CA PRO A 11 -8.98 -3.40 5.31
C PRO A 11 -9.37 -4.90 5.26
N GLN A 12 -8.52 -5.81 4.78
CA GLN A 12 -8.97 -7.17 4.42
C GLN A 12 -9.32 -8.07 5.59
N PHE A 13 -8.61 -8.02 6.74
CA PHE A 13 -8.60 -9.02 7.82
C PHE A 13 -9.94 -9.24 8.56
N HIS A 14 -10.96 -9.62 7.83
CA HIS A 14 -12.31 -10.00 8.22
C HIS A 14 -12.92 -10.81 7.05
N PRO A 15 -13.78 -11.79 7.31
CA PRO A 15 -14.42 -12.55 6.24
C PRO A 15 -15.42 -11.67 5.47
N THR A 16 -15.54 -11.90 4.16
CA THR A 16 -16.59 -11.31 3.33
C THR A 16 -17.33 -12.40 2.55
N PRO A 17 -18.61 -12.18 2.19
CA PRO A 17 -19.37 -13.17 1.41
C PRO A 17 -18.67 -13.56 0.10
N ASN A 18 -18.07 -12.59 -0.60
CA ASN A 18 -17.38 -12.85 -1.86
C ASN A 18 -16.06 -13.62 -1.64
N ASN A 19 -15.28 -13.28 -0.62
CA ASN A 19 -14.08 -14.05 -0.28
C ASN A 19 -14.41 -15.48 0.16
N ASP A 20 -15.53 -15.69 0.85
CA ASP A 20 -16.01 -17.04 1.20
C ASP A 20 -16.29 -17.88 -0.05
N VAL A 21 -16.83 -17.28 -1.11
CA VAL A 21 -17.06 -17.93 -2.41
C VAL A 21 -15.73 -18.20 -3.14
N TRP A 22 -14.81 -17.24 -3.16
CA TRP A 22 -13.57 -17.35 -3.94
C TRP A 22 -12.50 -18.23 -3.30
N TRP A 23 -12.40 -18.20 -1.96
CA TRP A 23 -11.26 -18.76 -1.22
C TRP A 23 -11.68 -19.77 -0.16
N GLY A 24 -12.98 -19.96 0.04
CA GLY A 24 -13.56 -20.83 1.06
C GLY A 24 -14.02 -20.06 2.30
N ARG A 25 -15.02 -20.62 2.97
CA ARG A 25 -15.69 -20.02 4.12
C ARG A 25 -14.70 -19.62 5.23
N GLY A 26 -14.83 -18.38 5.70
CA GLY A 26 -14.01 -17.81 6.77
C GLY A 26 -12.65 -17.30 6.30
N PHE A 27 -12.42 -17.17 4.99
CA PHE A 27 -11.14 -16.71 4.48
C PHE A 27 -10.85 -15.27 4.91
N THR A 28 -9.66 -15.10 5.50
CA THR A 28 -8.97 -13.82 5.68
C THR A 28 -7.52 -14.01 5.25
N GLU A 29 -6.78 -12.92 5.10
CA GLU A 29 -5.34 -12.96 4.81
C GLU A 29 -4.55 -13.74 5.88
N TRP A 30 -5.07 -13.84 7.12
CA TRP A 30 -4.49 -14.69 8.14
C TRP A 30 -4.42 -16.17 7.75
N THR A 31 -5.31 -16.65 6.88
CA THR A 31 -5.24 -18.01 6.34
C THR A 31 -3.94 -18.23 5.57
N ASN A 32 -3.52 -17.26 4.76
CA ASN A 32 -2.27 -17.35 3.99
C ASN A 32 -1.05 -17.22 4.91
N VAL A 33 -1.09 -16.25 5.83
CA VAL A 33 -0.01 -15.99 6.79
C VAL A 33 0.21 -17.19 7.71
N GLY A 34 -0.84 -17.73 8.32
CA GLY A 34 -0.76 -18.84 9.26
C GLY A 34 -0.36 -20.18 8.62
N LYS A 35 -0.65 -20.38 7.33
CA LYS A 35 -0.24 -21.59 6.58
C LYS A 35 1.18 -21.52 6.02
N ALA A 36 1.79 -20.33 5.99
CA ALA A 36 3.13 -20.14 5.45
C ALA A 36 4.17 -20.98 6.21
N LYS A 37 5.14 -21.53 5.48
CA LYS A 37 6.22 -22.36 6.04
C LYS A 37 7.59 -21.83 5.61
N PRO A 38 8.65 -22.07 6.40
CA PRO A 38 10.01 -21.82 5.95
C PRO A 38 10.29 -22.55 4.63
N LEU A 39 10.88 -21.85 3.66
CA LEU A 39 11.22 -22.40 2.34
C LEU A 39 12.74 -22.56 2.15
N PHE A 40 13.52 -22.04 3.08
CA PHE A 40 14.97 -22.12 3.13
C PHE A 40 15.44 -21.94 4.58
N LYS A 41 16.69 -22.31 4.86
CA LYS A 41 17.27 -22.20 6.21
C LYS A 41 17.29 -20.72 6.65
N GLY A 42 16.71 -20.45 7.81
CA GLY A 42 16.59 -19.08 8.35
C GLY A 42 15.43 -18.26 7.77
N HIS A 43 14.57 -18.86 6.93
CA HIS A 43 13.34 -18.21 6.47
C HIS A 43 12.36 -18.06 7.62
N TYR A 44 11.99 -16.82 7.96
CA TYR A 44 11.04 -16.55 9.02
C TYR A 44 9.61 -16.57 8.50
N GLN A 45 9.03 -17.77 8.56
CA GLN A 45 7.61 -18.05 8.31
C GLN A 45 7.14 -19.17 9.25
N PRO A 46 5.87 -19.17 9.69
CA PRO A 46 4.92 -18.06 9.54
C PRO A 46 5.38 -16.84 10.35
N LYS A 47 5.10 -15.64 9.84
CA LYS A 47 5.24 -14.41 10.61
C LYS A 47 4.02 -14.30 11.55
N VAL A 48 4.26 -14.23 12.86
CA VAL A 48 3.20 -14.28 13.88
C VAL A 48 3.03 -12.89 14.51
N PRO A 49 1.83 -12.28 14.45
CA PRO A 49 1.56 -11.03 15.15
C PRO A 49 1.78 -11.15 16.66
N ALA A 50 2.34 -10.10 17.27
CA ALA A 50 2.54 -10.05 18.72
C ALA A 50 1.27 -9.55 19.43
N ASP A 51 1.22 -8.26 19.75
CA ASP A 51 0.28 -7.67 20.71
C ASP A 51 -1.20 -7.81 20.33
N LEU A 52 -1.50 -7.82 19.02
CA LEU A 52 -2.88 -7.85 18.51
C LEU A 52 -3.34 -9.23 18.06
N GLY A 53 -2.43 -10.21 18.00
CA GLY A 53 -2.71 -11.54 17.47
C GLY A 53 -3.28 -11.54 16.03
N TYR A 54 -3.91 -12.65 15.66
CA TYR A 54 -4.64 -12.79 14.39
C TYR A 54 -6.01 -12.10 14.49
N TYR A 55 -6.01 -10.77 14.50
CA TYR A 55 -7.17 -9.93 14.80
C TYR A 55 -8.27 -9.96 13.72
N ASP A 56 -9.43 -9.39 14.05
CA ASP A 56 -10.54 -9.13 13.11
C ASP A 56 -10.83 -7.62 13.03
N LEU A 57 -10.79 -7.04 11.83
CA LEU A 57 -10.97 -5.60 11.62
C LEU A 57 -12.40 -5.09 11.82
N ARG A 58 -13.37 -5.98 12.05
CA ARG A 58 -14.71 -5.58 12.49
C ARG A 58 -14.70 -5.05 13.93
N LEU A 59 -13.72 -5.47 14.73
CA LEU A 59 -13.61 -5.06 16.13
C LEU A 59 -13.05 -3.62 16.22
N PRO A 60 -13.75 -2.69 16.90
CA PRO A 60 -13.25 -1.32 17.09
C PRO A 60 -11.97 -1.27 17.93
N GLU A 61 -11.82 -2.12 18.94
CA GLU A 61 -10.68 -2.14 19.85
C GLU A 61 -9.36 -2.44 19.13
N VAL A 62 -9.43 -3.30 18.10
CA VAL A 62 -8.28 -3.62 17.24
C VAL A 62 -7.84 -2.37 16.46
N ARG A 63 -8.79 -1.67 15.83
CA ARG A 63 -8.52 -0.46 15.04
C ARG A 63 -7.97 0.67 15.92
N GLU A 64 -8.47 0.79 17.15
CA GLU A 64 -7.94 1.72 18.15
C GLU A 64 -6.52 1.38 18.56
N ALA A 65 -6.23 0.11 18.88
CA ALA A 65 -4.89 -0.31 19.25
C ALA A 65 -3.88 -0.12 18.10
N GLN A 66 -4.29 -0.37 16.85
CA GLN A 66 -3.48 -0.09 15.66
C GLN A 66 -3.18 1.40 15.50
N ALA A 67 -4.16 2.27 15.70
CA ALA A 67 -3.94 3.72 15.66
C ALA A 67 -2.97 4.17 16.76
N GLU A 68 -3.07 3.62 17.97
CA GLU A 68 -2.14 3.95 19.06
C GLU A 68 -0.70 3.48 18.79
N LEU A 69 -0.52 2.30 18.20
CA LEU A 69 0.79 1.82 17.75
C LEU A 69 1.35 2.70 16.62
N ALA A 70 0.51 3.12 15.67
CA ALA A 70 0.91 4.00 14.58
C ALA A 70 1.33 5.39 15.08
N LYS A 71 0.58 5.98 16.03
CA LYS A 71 0.98 7.22 16.73
C LYS A 71 2.34 7.06 17.43
N LYS A 72 2.58 5.92 18.09
CA LYS A 72 3.87 5.63 18.74
C LYS A 72 5.02 5.59 17.72
N ALA A 73 4.78 5.13 16.50
CA ALA A 73 5.76 5.14 15.41
C ALA A 73 6.00 6.54 14.82
N GLY A 74 5.11 7.50 15.12
CA GLY A 74 5.08 8.84 14.52
C GLY A 74 4.45 8.88 13.13
N ILE A 75 3.56 7.92 12.83
CA ILE A 75 2.69 7.97 11.65
C ILE A 75 1.61 9.03 11.91
N GLU A 76 1.41 9.93 10.94
CA GLU A 76 0.41 10.99 11.00
C GLU A 76 -1.01 10.45 10.80
N GLY A 77 -1.18 9.51 9.88
CA GLY A 77 -2.48 8.90 9.59
C GLY A 77 -2.40 7.71 8.65
N PHE A 78 -3.54 7.05 8.45
CA PHE A 78 -3.68 5.91 7.56
C PHE A 78 -4.25 6.27 6.19
N CYS A 79 -3.67 5.74 5.13
CA CYS A 79 -4.24 5.75 3.79
C CYS A 79 -4.95 4.42 3.56
N TYR A 80 -6.27 4.37 3.78
CA TYR A 80 -7.05 3.15 3.62
C TYR A 80 -7.20 2.82 2.14
N TYR A 81 -6.95 1.55 1.79
CA TYR A 81 -7.37 1.06 0.49
C TYR A 81 -8.90 1.05 0.41
N HIS A 82 -9.41 1.73 -0.62
CA HIS A 82 -10.82 1.82 -0.98
C HIS A 82 -11.03 1.08 -2.31
N TYR A 83 -12.08 0.27 -2.39
CA TYR A 83 -12.37 -0.51 -3.58
C TYR A 83 -13.75 -0.17 -4.11
N TRP A 84 -13.78 0.40 -5.31
CA TRP A 84 -15.00 0.69 -6.07
C TRP A 84 -14.84 0.14 -7.48
N PHE A 85 -15.69 -0.82 -7.85
CA PHE A 85 -15.59 -1.55 -9.11
C PHE A 85 -16.56 -1.07 -10.19
N GLY A 86 -17.38 -0.06 -9.87
CA GLY A 86 -18.43 0.47 -10.73
C GLY A 86 -19.83 0.04 -10.30
N ASP A 87 -20.79 0.93 -10.55
CA ASP A 87 -22.22 0.81 -10.22
C ASP A 87 -22.50 0.46 -8.75
N GLY A 88 -21.82 1.14 -7.83
CA GLY A 88 -22.01 0.93 -6.40
C GLY A 88 -21.28 -0.28 -5.81
N ARG A 89 -20.71 -1.16 -6.64
CA ARG A 89 -20.03 -2.36 -6.17
C ARG A 89 -18.73 -2.01 -5.44
N GLN A 90 -18.65 -2.44 -4.19
CA GLN A 90 -17.48 -2.29 -3.32
C GLN A 90 -17.07 -3.65 -2.77
N GLU A 91 -15.82 -3.73 -2.28
CA GLU A 91 -15.33 -4.87 -1.51
C GLU A 91 -14.47 -4.33 -0.35
N LEU A 92 -14.45 -5.05 0.77
CA LEU A 92 -13.65 -4.74 1.97
C LEU A 92 -13.93 -3.35 2.59
N GLU A 93 -15.08 -2.75 2.31
CA GLU A 93 -15.45 -1.41 2.75
C GLU A 93 -15.85 -1.35 4.23
N LEU A 94 -16.21 -2.49 4.83
CA LEU A 94 -16.80 -2.57 6.17
C LEU A 94 -15.92 -1.91 7.26
N PRO A 95 -14.61 -2.22 7.40
CA PRO A 95 -13.80 -1.63 8.46
C PRO A 95 -13.73 -0.10 8.39
N PHE A 96 -13.58 0.46 7.18
CA PHE A 96 -13.52 1.91 6.99
C PHE A 96 -14.89 2.58 7.22
N ASN A 97 -15.97 1.98 6.72
CA ASN A 97 -17.33 2.47 6.98
C ASN A 97 -17.62 2.55 8.49
N GLU A 98 -17.19 1.56 9.26
CA GLU A 98 -17.31 1.60 10.72
C GLU A 98 -16.40 2.65 11.37
N VAL A 99 -15.20 2.94 10.82
CA VAL A 99 -14.35 4.04 11.32
C VAL A 99 -15.02 5.40 11.17
N LEU A 100 -15.69 5.60 10.04
CA LEU A 100 -16.42 6.82 9.76
C LEU A 100 -17.66 6.94 10.65
N LYS A 101 -18.48 5.89 10.71
CA LYS A 101 -19.71 5.83 11.50
C LYS A 101 -19.47 6.01 13.00
N LEU A 102 -18.45 5.35 13.55
CA LEU A 102 -18.15 5.40 14.99
C LEU A 102 -17.36 6.66 15.38
N GLY A 103 -16.78 7.37 14.42
CA GLY A 103 -15.84 8.46 14.73
C GLY A 103 -14.56 7.97 15.44
N LYS A 104 -14.27 6.66 15.39
CA LYS A 104 -13.17 6.00 16.08
C LYS A 104 -12.43 5.02 15.16
N PRO A 105 -11.09 4.91 15.25
CA PRO A 105 -10.20 5.66 16.15
C PRO A 105 -10.15 7.16 15.83
N ASP A 106 -9.85 7.98 16.84
CA ASP A 106 -9.53 9.40 16.61
C ASP A 106 -8.09 9.50 16.09
N PHE A 107 -7.95 9.18 14.80
CA PHE A 107 -6.68 9.13 14.09
C PHE A 107 -6.89 9.61 12.65
N PRO A 108 -6.00 10.45 12.11
CA PRO A 108 -6.15 10.97 10.76
C PRO A 108 -6.14 9.89 9.68
N PHE A 109 -6.84 10.15 8.57
CA PHE A 109 -6.88 9.21 7.46
C PHE A 109 -7.09 9.88 6.09
N CYS A 110 -6.73 9.18 5.02
CA CYS A 110 -7.16 9.46 3.64
C CYS A 110 -7.47 8.14 2.92
N LEU A 111 -7.88 8.22 1.65
CA LEU A 111 -8.27 7.07 0.86
C LEU A 111 -7.38 6.90 -0.39
N CYS A 112 -7.05 5.65 -0.70
CA CYS A 112 -6.45 5.23 -1.95
C CYS A 112 -7.41 4.30 -2.69
N TRP A 113 -7.94 4.75 -3.83
CA TRP A 113 -8.72 3.90 -4.70
C TRP A 113 -7.80 2.91 -5.42
N ALA A 114 -7.88 1.65 -4.97
CA ALA A 114 -7.22 0.52 -5.62
C ALA A 114 -8.01 0.11 -6.87
N ASN A 115 -7.90 0.94 -7.91
CA ASN A 115 -8.66 0.87 -9.15
C ASN A 115 -8.15 -0.23 -10.12
N GLU A 116 -8.06 -1.47 -9.65
CA GLU A 116 -7.67 -2.60 -10.49
C GLU A 116 -8.58 -3.81 -10.34
N SER A 117 -8.80 -4.53 -11.44
CA SER A 117 -9.55 -5.78 -11.42
C SER A 117 -8.85 -6.83 -10.55
N TRP A 118 -9.65 -7.55 -9.76
CA TRP A 118 -9.17 -8.65 -8.95
C TRP A 118 -9.18 -9.96 -9.71
N HIS A 119 -8.17 -10.78 -9.48
CA HIS A 119 -8.01 -12.03 -10.18
C HIS A 119 -7.57 -13.13 -9.23
N SER A 120 -8.10 -14.33 -9.39
CA SER A 120 -7.49 -15.52 -8.81
C SER A 120 -6.35 -15.97 -9.70
N LYS A 121 -5.15 -16.04 -9.12
CA LYS A 121 -4.01 -16.70 -9.74
C LYS A 121 -3.87 -18.07 -9.08
N PHE A 122 -4.21 -19.12 -9.81
CA PHE A 122 -3.95 -20.48 -9.36
C PHE A 122 -2.48 -20.81 -9.64
N TRP A 123 -1.67 -20.86 -8.58
CA TRP A 123 -0.27 -21.27 -8.67
C TRP A 123 -0.19 -22.80 -8.62
N SER A 124 0.46 -23.41 -9.61
CA SER A 124 0.87 -24.81 -9.47
C SER A 124 1.93 -24.98 -8.39
N LYS A 125 2.13 -26.22 -7.94
CA LYS A 125 3.31 -26.61 -7.13
C LYS A 125 4.66 -26.24 -7.78
N SER A 126 4.68 -25.98 -9.09
CA SER A 126 5.85 -25.53 -9.86
C SER A 126 5.93 -24.00 -10.07
N GLY A 127 5.03 -23.22 -9.46
CA GLY A 127 5.10 -21.75 -9.49
C GLY A 127 4.63 -21.08 -10.79
N ASN A 128 3.96 -21.82 -11.68
CA ASN A 128 3.31 -21.24 -12.86
C ASN A 128 1.84 -20.96 -12.57
N SER A 129 1.32 -19.81 -13.03
CA SER A 129 -0.11 -19.49 -13.00
C SER A 129 -0.78 -20.22 -14.16
N PHE A 130 -1.58 -21.27 -13.91
CA PHE A 130 -2.23 -22.05 -14.97
C PHE A 130 -3.57 -21.46 -15.43
N SER A 131 -4.17 -20.58 -14.63
CA SER A 131 -5.33 -19.78 -15.03
C SER A 131 -5.35 -18.46 -14.26
N LYS A 132 -5.82 -17.42 -14.95
CA LYS A 132 -6.11 -16.09 -14.37
C LYS A 132 -7.61 -15.89 -14.57
N GLN A 133 -8.40 -16.17 -13.54
CA GLN A 133 -9.84 -15.90 -13.57
C GLN A 133 -10.10 -14.54 -12.92
N ILE A 134 -10.89 -13.71 -13.59
CA ILE A 134 -11.35 -12.44 -13.01
C ILE A 134 -12.34 -12.77 -11.89
N LEU A 135 -12.07 -12.27 -10.69
CA LEU A 135 -12.98 -12.37 -9.54
C LEU A 135 -13.94 -11.18 -9.50
N VAL A 136 -13.37 -9.99 -9.71
CA VAL A 136 -14.11 -8.72 -9.84
C VAL A 136 -13.44 -7.87 -10.90
N GLU A 137 -14.22 -7.41 -11.85
CA GLU A 137 -13.74 -6.50 -12.89
C GLU A 137 -13.84 -5.05 -12.41
N GLN A 138 -12.78 -4.27 -12.60
CA GLN A 138 -12.80 -2.83 -12.47
C GLN A 138 -13.46 -2.20 -13.69
N LYS A 139 -14.51 -1.41 -13.47
CA LYS A 139 -15.20 -0.65 -14.50
C LYS A 139 -15.07 0.85 -14.25
N TYR A 140 -15.11 1.61 -15.33
CA TYR A 140 -15.15 3.07 -15.34
C TYR A 140 -16.36 3.49 -16.19
N LEU A 141 -17.50 3.67 -15.54
CA LEU A 141 -18.81 3.75 -16.22
C LEU A 141 -19.22 5.19 -16.58
N GLY A 142 -18.29 6.14 -16.46
CA GLY A 142 -18.51 7.54 -16.80
C GLY A 142 -19.27 8.32 -15.72
N LYS A 143 -19.86 9.44 -16.15
CA LYS A 143 -20.36 10.51 -15.29
C LYS A 143 -21.23 10.05 -14.12
N GLU A 144 -22.28 9.27 -14.39
CA GLU A 144 -23.22 8.85 -13.34
C GLU A 144 -22.55 7.99 -12.26
N ASP A 145 -21.60 7.13 -12.64
CA ASP A 145 -20.86 6.31 -11.69
C ASP A 145 -19.82 7.13 -10.91
N ASN A 146 -19.16 8.08 -11.58
CA ASN A 146 -18.26 9.03 -10.94
C ASN A 146 -19.00 9.84 -9.85
N GLU A 147 -20.21 10.32 -10.13
CA GLU A 147 -21.06 11.02 -9.16
C GLU A 147 -21.45 10.10 -7.99
N LYS A 148 -21.92 8.86 -8.28
CA LYS A 148 -22.24 7.86 -7.24
C LYS A 148 -21.04 7.61 -6.33
N HIS A 149 -19.85 7.45 -6.90
CA HIS A 149 -18.62 7.21 -6.16
C HIS A 149 -18.23 8.43 -5.31
N PHE A 150 -18.30 9.64 -5.87
CA PHE A 150 -18.05 10.87 -5.12
C PHE A 150 -18.98 11.00 -3.91
N TYR A 151 -20.30 10.89 -4.12
CA TYR A 151 -21.28 11.05 -3.04
C TYR A 151 -21.19 9.94 -2.00
N LYS A 152 -20.74 8.73 -2.38
CA LYS A 152 -20.45 7.67 -1.42
C LYS A 152 -19.32 8.07 -0.46
N LEU A 153 -18.32 8.79 -0.93
CA LEU A 153 -17.14 9.20 -0.15
C LEU A 153 -17.24 10.61 0.45
N LEU A 154 -18.20 11.41 0.02
CA LEU A 154 -18.40 12.78 0.50
C LEU A 154 -18.47 12.90 2.04
N PRO A 155 -19.16 12.01 2.78
CA PRO A 155 -19.16 12.07 4.24
C PRO A 155 -17.74 11.92 4.84
N ALA A 156 -16.88 11.10 4.22
CA ALA A 156 -15.49 10.96 4.65
C ALA A 156 -14.70 12.24 4.36
N PHE A 157 -14.83 12.84 3.16
CA PHE A 157 -14.13 14.08 2.82
C PHE A 157 -14.49 15.27 3.73
N LYS A 158 -15.67 15.22 4.37
CA LYS A 158 -16.14 16.21 5.35
C LYS A 158 -15.73 15.88 6.79
N ASP A 159 -15.16 14.69 7.06
CA ASP A 159 -14.68 14.32 8.40
C ASP A 159 -13.47 15.19 8.78
N LYS A 160 -13.46 15.70 10.02
CA LYS A 160 -12.38 16.54 10.54
C LYS A 160 -11.02 15.82 10.61
N ARG A 161 -11.02 14.49 10.66
CA ARG A 161 -9.82 13.64 10.68
C ARG A 161 -9.26 13.40 9.28
N TYR A 162 -9.96 13.81 8.22
CA TYR A 162 -9.50 13.58 6.85
C TYR A 162 -8.24 14.41 6.56
N LEU A 163 -7.18 13.74 6.10
CA LEU A 163 -5.90 14.37 5.79
C LEU A 163 -6.00 15.27 4.55
N LYS A 164 -5.35 16.43 4.64
CA LYS A 164 -5.41 17.48 3.64
C LYS A 164 -4.02 17.99 3.24
N ILE A 165 -3.92 18.46 2.01
CA ILE A 165 -2.81 19.26 1.46
C ILE A 165 -3.45 20.50 0.84
N ASP A 166 -2.95 21.69 1.16
CA ASP A 166 -3.54 22.98 0.73
C ASP A 166 -5.04 23.11 1.06
N GLY A 167 -5.45 22.55 2.19
CA GLY A 167 -6.85 22.51 2.63
C GLY A 167 -7.75 21.55 1.84
N LYS A 168 -7.25 20.89 0.77
CA LYS A 168 -7.99 19.92 -0.03
C LYS A 168 -7.81 18.49 0.52
N PRO A 169 -8.87 17.69 0.68
CA PRO A 169 -8.76 16.27 1.05
C PRO A 169 -7.93 15.47 0.04
N ILE A 170 -7.01 14.64 0.54
CA ILE A 170 -6.18 13.76 -0.29
C ILE A 170 -6.99 12.58 -0.83
N PHE A 171 -6.98 12.35 -2.14
CA PHE A 171 -7.52 11.13 -2.73
C PHE A 171 -6.51 10.50 -3.69
N MET A 172 -6.05 9.29 -3.37
CA MET A 172 -5.05 8.61 -4.18
C MET A 172 -5.70 7.67 -5.21
N ILE A 173 -5.15 7.62 -6.43
CA ILE A 173 -5.50 6.69 -7.50
C ILE A 173 -4.33 5.73 -7.70
N TYR A 174 -4.57 4.43 -7.47
CA TYR A 174 -3.52 3.41 -7.45
C TYR A 174 -2.89 3.14 -8.83
N ARG A 175 -3.69 3.17 -9.90
CA ARG A 175 -3.26 2.92 -11.30
C ARG A 175 -3.81 4.01 -12.21
N PRO A 176 -3.21 5.21 -12.21
CA PRO A 176 -3.72 6.32 -13.01
C PRO A 176 -3.71 6.03 -14.52
N PHE A 177 -2.72 5.28 -15.00
CA PHE A 177 -2.62 4.91 -16.43
C PHE A 177 -3.63 3.87 -16.90
N ASP A 178 -4.19 3.07 -15.98
CA ASP A 178 -5.21 2.06 -16.32
C ASP A 178 -6.63 2.67 -16.28
N PHE A 179 -6.77 3.93 -15.85
CA PHE A 179 -8.05 4.62 -15.70
C PHE A 179 -8.42 5.39 -16.97
N ILE A 180 -9.25 4.76 -17.79
CA ILE A 180 -9.85 5.39 -18.98
C ILE A 180 -10.80 6.51 -18.53
N GLY A 181 -10.58 7.74 -19.01
CA GLY A 181 -11.39 8.90 -18.66
C GLY A 181 -10.97 9.61 -17.36
N ILE A 182 -9.74 9.38 -16.88
CA ILE A 182 -9.23 9.96 -15.63
C ILE A 182 -9.27 11.50 -15.61
N ARG A 183 -9.05 12.17 -16.74
CA ARG A 183 -9.07 13.64 -16.83
C ARG A 183 -10.47 14.16 -16.54
N GLU A 184 -11.46 13.56 -17.19
CA GLU A 184 -12.87 13.89 -17.05
C GLU A 184 -13.34 13.60 -15.62
N PHE A 185 -12.93 12.46 -15.05
CA PHE A 185 -13.19 12.12 -13.65
C PHE A 185 -12.63 13.16 -12.67
N ILE A 186 -11.37 13.56 -12.83
CA ILE A 186 -10.74 14.56 -11.96
C ILE A 186 -11.46 15.89 -12.07
N GLN A 187 -11.74 16.37 -13.29
CA GLN A 187 -12.46 17.64 -13.51
C GLN A 187 -13.85 17.61 -12.87
N GLU A 188 -14.57 16.50 -13.04
CA GLU A 188 -15.89 16.30 -12.45
C GLU A 188 -15.84 16.31 -10.92
N TRP A 189 -14.90 15.58 -10.30
CA TRP A 189 -14.76 15.54 -8.86
C TRP A 189 -14.29 16.86 -8.25
N GLN A 190 -13.45 17.62 -8.96
CA GLN A 190 -13.11 18.99 -8.53
C GLN A 190 -14.36 19.88 -8.49
N ARG A 191 -15.21 19.82 -9.52
CA ARG A 191 -16.48 20.56 -9.55
C ARG A 191 -17.40 20.13 -8.42
N LEU A 192 -17.64 18.82 -8.26
CA LEU A 192 -18.50 18.27 -7.22
C LEU A 192 -18.00 18.62 -5.81
N ALA A 193 -16.68 18.63 -5.59
CA ALA A 193 -16.07 19.03 -4.33
C ALA A 193 -16.42 20.49 -3.99
N ILE A 194 -16.23 21.41 -4.92
CA ILE A 194 -16.55 22.83 -4.74
C ILE A 194 -18.06 23.03 -4.48
N GLU A 195 -18.92 22.39 -5.27
CA GLU A 195 -20.39 22.46 -5.10
C GLU A 195 -20.85 21.95 -3.73
N ASN A 196 -20.11 21.02 -3.14
CA ASN A 196 -20.43 20.43 -1.84
C ASN A 196 -19.68 21.10 -0.66
N GLY A 197 -19.04 22.25 -0.88
CA GLY A 197 -18.41 23.07 0.15
C GLY A 197 -16.99 22.66 0.53
N LEU A 198 -16.31 21.89 -0.31
CA LEU A 198 -14.87 21.60 -0.20
C LEU A 198 -14.07 22.59 -1.06
N THR A 199 -12.78 22.76 -0.81
CA THR A 199 -11.89 23.61 -1.63
C THR A 199 -11.44 22.94 -2.93
N GLY A 200 -11.82 21.69 -3.14
CA GLY A 200 -11.33 20.80 -4.19
C GLY A 200 -10.94 19.45 -3.60
N ILE A 201 -10.31 18.59 -4.40
CA ILE A 201 -9.65 17.35 -3.98
C ILE A 201 -8.17 17.45 -4.34
N TYR A 202 -7.26 16.96 -3.51
CA TYR A 202 -5.84 16.82 -3.85
C TYR A 202 -5.61 15.40 -4.37
N PHE A 203 -5.48 15.25 -5.69
CA PHE A 203 -5.32 13.93 -6.30
C PHE A 203 -3.86 13.50 -6.32
N ILE A 204 -3.59 12.28 -5.83
CA ILE A 204 -2.27 11.66 -5.90
C ILE A 204 -2.32 10.43 -6.79
N GLY A 205 -1.51 10.36 -7.85
CA GLY A 205 -1.34 9.12 -8.61
C GLY A 205 -0.21 8.27 -8.05
N GLN A 206 -0.40 6.96 -7.94
CA GLN A 206 0.70 6.06 -7.57
C GLN A 206 1.38 5.46 -8.80
N LEU A 207 2.72 5.53 -8.83
CA LEU A 207 3.56 4.96 -9.89
C LEU A 207 4.54 3.92 -9.32
N GLY A 208 5.10 3.08 -10.21
CA GLY A 208 6.10 2.07 -9.87
C GLY A 208 5.53 0.66 -9.57
N GLN A 209 4.24 0.45 -9.80
CA GLN A 209 3.59 -0.87 -9.70
C GLN A 209 3.97 -1.83 -10.84
N ILE A 210 4.44 -1.29 -11.96
CA ILE A 210 4.93 -2.06 -13.11
C ILE A 210 6.43 -2.34 -12.91
N LYS A 211 6.96 -3.40 -13.53
CA LYS A 211 8.38 -3.83 -13.42
C LYS A 211 9.41 -2.87 -14.08
N LYS A 212 9.21 -1.56 -13.95
CA LYS A 212 10.13 -0.50 -14.37
C LYS A 212 9.99 0.67 -13.40
N ASN A 213 11.11 1.30 -13.04
CA ASN A 213 11.06 2.56 -12.32
C ASN A 213 10.37 3.63 -13.18
N PRO A 214 9.48 4.45 -12.60
CA PRO A 214 8.92 5.60 -13.30
C PRO A 214 10.06 6.53 -13.73
N SER A 215 10.02 6.96 -15.00
CA SER A 215 10.87 8.02 -15.53
C SER A 215 10.18 9.38 -15.37
N GLN A 216 10.92 10.48 -15.56
CA GLN A 216 10.32 11.82 -15.56
C GLN A 216 9.17 11.95 -16.58
N ILE A 217 9.28 11.30 -17.75
CA ILE A 217 8.20 11.27 -18.74
C ILE A 217 6.93 10.60 -18.19
N ASP A 218 7.07 9.52 -17.41
CA ASP A 218 5.94 8.86 -16.79
C ASP A 218 5.29 9.76 -15.72
N ILE A 219 6.11 10.49 -14.95
CA ILE A 219 5.65 11.46 -13.96
C ILE A 219 4.89 12.60 -14.63
N ASP A 220 5.48 13.24 -15.63
CA ASP A 220 4.89 14.37 -16.36
C ASP A 220 3.57 13.95 -17.04
N SER A 221 3.55 12.75 -17.63
CA SER A 221 2.35 12.18 -18.24
C SER A 221 1.22 11.98 -17.22
N ALA A 222 1.53 11.42 -16.05
CA ALA A 222 0.56 11.25 -14.97
C ALA A 222 0.06 12.60 -14.44
N LEU A 223 0.95 13.55 -14.15
CA LEU A 223 0.59 14.92 -13.73
C LEU A 223 -0.28 15.61 -14.77
N SER A 224 -0.02 15.38 -16.07
CA SER A 224 -0.81 15.96 -17.14
C SER A 224 -2.29 15.56 -17.06
N PHE A 225 -2.66 14.44 -16.42
CA PHE A 225 -4.07 14.06 -16.20
C PHE A 225 -4.85 15.00 -15.28
N GLY A 226 -4.17 15.93 -14.60
CA GLY A 226 -4.74 16.81 -13.58
C GLY A 226 -4.51 16.31 -12.15
N LEU A 227 -3.56 15.39 -11.96
CA LEU A 227 -3.10 14.98 -10.63
C LEU A 227 -2.27 16.10 -10.00
N ASP A 228 -2.48 16.36 -8.71
CA ASP A 228 -1.73 17.38 -7.97
C ASP A 228 -0.35 16.86 -7.53
N GLY A 229 -0.22 15.55 -7.28
CA GLY A 229 1.06 14.93 -6.93
C GLY A 229 1.17 13.46 -7.28
N ILE A 230 2.37 12.90 -7.10
CA ILE A 230 2.69 11.52 -7.46
C ILE A 230 3.35 10.81 -6.29
N ASN A 231 2.83 9.66 -5.88
CA ASN A 231 3.53 8.75 -4.98
C ASN A 231 4.32 7.72 -5.78
N ILE A 232 5.63 7.61 -5.54
CA ILE A 232 6.49 6.65 -6.23
C ILE A 232 6.80 5.47 -5.31
N VAL A 233 6.53 4.25 -5.79
CA VAL A 233 6.88 3.00 -5.13
C VAL A 233 8.01 2.32 -5.89
N ARG A 234 9.21 2.24 -5.29
CA ARG A 234 10.41 1.69 -5.95
C ARG A 234 10.77 0.27 -5.52
N LEU A 235 9.82 -0.51 -5.01
CA LEU A 235 10.05 -1.88 -4.52
C LEU A 235 10.79 -2.78 -5.54
N TRP A 236 10.52 -2.59 -6.83
CA TRP A 236 11.07 -3.42 -7.90
C TRP A 236 12.31 -2.81 -8.58
N SER A 237 12.81 -1.68 -8.10
CA SER A 237 13.91 -0.93 -8.75
C SER A 237 15.20 -1.74 -8.86
N ALA A 238 15.57 -2.45 -7.80
CA ALA A 238 16.75 -3.31 -7.81
C ALA A 238 16.60 -4.54 -8.69
N SER A 239 15.37 -5.07 -8.83
CA SER A 239 15.11 -6.15 -9.78
C SER A 239 15.30 -5.69 -11.23
N TYR A 240 15.04 -4.42 -11.53
CA TYR A 240 15.24 -3.86 -12.87
C TYR A 240 16.72 -3.79 -13.25
N ARG A 241 17.57 -3.24 -12.36
CA ARG A 241 19.01 -3.04 -12.60
C ARG A 241 19.83 -4.33 -12.79
N ARG A 242 19.21 -5.50 -12.57
CA ARG A 242 19.87 -6.81 -12.77
C ARG A 242 19.93 -7.20 -14.24
N ASN A 243 21.12 -7.62 -14.67
CA ASN A 243 21.37 -8.18 -16.00
C ASN A 243 20.52 -9.43 -16.27
N PHE A 244 20.18 -9.66 -17.55
CA PHE A 244 19.36 -10.79 -17.99
C PHE A 244 19.89 -12.14 -17.50
N CYS A 245 21.21 -12.38 -17.60
CA CYS A 245 21.85 -13.61 -17.14
C CYS A 245 21.64 -13.87 -15.65
N VAL A 246 21.67 -12.82 -14.81
CA VAL A 246 21.42 -12.93 -13.36
C VAL A 246 19.97 -13.35 -13.11
N LYS A 247 19.01 -12.75 -13.82
CA LYS A 247 17.58 -13.11 -13.70
C LYS A 247 17.32 -14.57 -14.12
N VAL A 248 17.98 -15.03 -15.17
CA VAL A 248 17.89 -16.43 -15.65
C VAL A 248 18.51 -17.38 -14.62
N TYR A 249 19.70 -17.05 -14.11
CA TYR A 249 20.37 -17.82 -13.06
C TYR A 249 19.51 -17.92 -11.79
N GLU A 250 18.98 -16.80 -11.28
CA GLU A 250 18.10 -16.79 -10.11
C GLU A 250 16.83 -17.62 -10.33
N LYS A 251 16.26 -17.58 -11.54
CA LYS A 251 15.11 -18.41 -11.90
C LYS A 251 15.48 -19.89 -11.91
N ILE A 252 16.61 -20.28 -12.49
CA ILE A 252 17.08 -21.67 -12.50
C ILE A 252 17.34 -22.16 -11.07
N ILE A 253 18.08 -21.39 -10.27
CA ILE A 253 18.35 -21.73 -8.87
C ILE A 253 17.03 -21.90 -8.10
N SER A 254 16.08 -20.99 -8.28
CA SER A 254 14.77 -21.08 -7.63
C SER A 254 14.00 -22.35 -8.02
N LEU A 255 14.04 -22.73 -9.30
CA LEU A 255 13.41 -23.96 -9.79
C LEU A 255 14.09 -25.24 -9.27
N VAL A 256 15.42 -25.24 -9.16
CA VAL A 256 16.20 -26.42 -8.72
C VAL A 256 16.15 -26.60 -7.21
N THR A 257 16.27 -25.50 -6.45
CA THR A 257 16.40 -25.54 -4.98
C THR A 257 15.08 -25.37 -4.25
N GLY A 258 14.04 -24.88 -4.93
CA GLY A 258 12.78 -24.47 -4.31
C GLY A 258 12.86 -23.17 -3.51
N VAL A 259 14.02 -22.52 -3.42
CA VAL A 259 14.17 -21.24 -2.73
C VAL A 259 13.50 -20.13 -3.54
N PRO A 260 12.69 -19.25 -2.94
CA PRO A 260 12.07 -18.15 -3.65
C PRO A 260 13.13 -17.16 -4.19
N ARG A 261 12.76 -16.45 -5.26
CA ARG A 261 13.62 -15.40 -5.79
C ARG A 261 13.71 -14.25 -4.80
N GLY A 262 14.80 -13.51 -4.83
CA GLY A 262 14.92 -12.37 -3.95
C GLY A 262 16.24 -11.62 -4.04
N VAL A 263 16.42 -10.73 -3.07
CA VAL A 263 17.62 -9.94 -2.91
C VAL A 263 17.82 -9.58 -1.45
N LEU A 264 19.08 -9.43 -1.03
CA LEU A 264 19.39 -8.94 0.31
C LEU A 264 18.93 -7.48 0.44
N TYR A 265 18.12 -7.18 1.46
CA TYR A 265 17.58 -5.84 1.71
C TYR A 265 18.70 -4.78 1.75
N LYS A 266 19.80 -5.10 2.46
CA LYS A 266 21.00 -4.22 2.57
C LYS A 266 21.60 -3.77 1.23
N ASN A 267 21.36 -4.50 0.15
CA ASN A 267 21.94 -4.19 -1.17
C ASN A 267 21.01 -3.31 -2.01
N VAL A 268 19.75 -3.12 -1.60
CA VAL A 268 18.70 -2.56 -2.47
C VAL A 268 17.91 -1.43 -1.87
N TYR A 269 17.90 -1.26 -0.55
CA TYR A 269 17.10 -0.21 0.07
C TYR A 269 17.47 1.20 -0.42
N HIS A 270 18.75 1.42 -0.77
CA HIS A 270 19.23 2.65 -1.41
C HIS A 270 18.53 2.98 -2.74
N SER A 271 18.02 1.96 -3.43
CA SER A 271 17.31 2.12 -4.70
C SER A 271 15.80 2.33 -4.52
N PHE A 272 15.31 2.38 -3.28
CA PHE A 272 13.90 2.64 -2.98
C PHE A 272 13.54 4.13 -2.99
N VAL A 273 14.52 4.99 -3.25
CA VAL A 273 14.36 6.43 -3.47
C VAL A 273 15.17 6.86 -4.70
N GLY A 274 14.76 7.95 -5.36
CA GLY A 274 15.43 8.53 -6.52
C GLY A 274 15.57 10.05 -6.42
N GLU A 275 16.02 10.65 -7.52
CA GLU A 275 16.25 12.10 -7.60
C GLU A 275 14.95 12.87 -7.83
N GLU A 276 13.95 12.24 -8.47
CA GLU A 276 12.66 12.84 -8.74
C GLU A 276 11.92 13.22 -7.45
N GLU A 277 12.18 12.48 -6.36
CA GLU A 277 11.59 12.72 -5.04
C GLU A 277 12.08 13.98 -4.33
N TYR A 278 13.03 14.74 -4.88
CA TYR A 278 13.31 16.12 -4.42
C TYR A 278 12.21 17.12 -4.79
N GLN A 279 11.42 16.84 -5.83
CA GLN A 279 10.32 17.71 -6.27
C GLN A 279 9.20 17.72 -5.21
N THR A 280 8.60 18.89 -4.96
CA THR A 280 7.66 19.10 -3.84
C THR A 280 6.41 18.21 -3.94
N ASN A 281 5.90 18.00 -5.15
CA ASN A 281 4.71 17.20 -5.42
C ASN A 281 4.99 15.70 -5.69
N ILE A 282 6.22 15.24 -5.45
CA ILE A 282 6.61 13.83 -5.61
C ILE A 282 6.89 13.22 -4.24
N TYR A 283 6.11 12.22 -3.85
CA TYR A 283 6.11 11.63 -2.52
C TYR A 283 6.80 10.25 -2.52
N PRO A 284 7.93 10.08 -1.80
CA PRO A 284 8.60 8.79 -1.70
C PRO A 284 7.80 7.77 -0.88
N THR A 285 8.20 6.49 -0.99
CA THR A 285 7.61 5.39 -0.23
C THR A 285 8.66 4.66 0.60
N LEU A 286 8.43 4.54 1.91
CA LEU A 286 9.17 3.68 2.84
C LEU A 286 8.73 2.24 2.68
N ILE A 287 9.71 1.33 2.63
CA ILE A 287 9.51 -0.11 2.46
C ILE A 287 10.26 -0.84 3.60
N PRO A 288 9.55 -1.30 4.66
CA PRO A 288 10.17 -1.95 5.80
C PRO A 288 10.70 -3.35 5.47
N ASN A 289 9.94 -4.12 4.70
CA ASN A 289 10.24 -5.50 4.37
C ASN A 289 9.37 -5.95 3.18
N TRP A 290 9.63 -7.15 2.67
CA TRP A 290 8.79 -7.78 1.64
C TRP A 290 9.04 -9.28 1.61
N ASP A 291 7.96 -10.06 1.67
CA ASP A 291 7.99 -11.51 1.56
C ASP A 291 6.61 -12.02 1.11
N HIS A 292 6.47 -12.20 -0.19
CA HIS A 292 5.21 -12.64 -0.81
C HIS A 292 5.02 -14.18 -0.78
N THR A 293 5.85 -14.92 -0.04
CA THR A 293 5.76 -16.38 0.06
C THR A 293 4.48 -16.90 0.74
N PRO A 294 3.78 -16.17 1.64
CA PRO A 294 2.49 -16.62 2.15
C PRO A 294 1.43 -16.81 1.05
N ARG A 295 1.46 -15.97 0.01
CA ARG A 295 0.53 -16.04 -1.13
C ARG A 295 1.05 -16.87 -2.31
N SER A 296 2.36 -16.92 -2.52
CA SER A 296 2.95 -17.51 -3.75
C SER A 296 3.91 -18.68 -3.52
N GLY A 297 4.16 -19.07 -2.27
CA GLY A 297 5.15 -20.09 -1.94
C GLY A 297 6.51 -19.79 -2.62
N ASN A 298 7.11 -20.82 -3.22
CA ASN A 298 8.41 -20.73 -3.90
C ASN A 298 8.43 -19.75 -5.09
N ALA A 299 7.27 -19.42 -5.67
CA ALA A 299 7.19 -18.45 -6.76
C ALA A 299 7.29 -16.99 -6.29
N GLY A 300 7.17 -16.76 -4.98
CA GLY A 300 7.25 -15.46 -4.34
C GLY A 300 8.59 -14.76 -4.53
N TYR A 301 8.59 -13.46 -4.23
CA TYR A 301 9.80 -12.64 -4.15
C TYR A 301 10.02 -12.21 -2.70
N VAL A 302 11.27 -12.24 -2.25
CA VAL A 302 11.65 -11.94 -0.86
C VAL A 302 12.77 -10.90 -0.80
N LEU A 303 12.63 -9.92 0.07
CA LEU A 303 13.74 -9.06 0.53
C LEU A 303 14.42 -9.74 1.73
N PHE A 304 15.46 -10.51 1.45
CA PHE A 304 16.17 -11.30 2.44
C PHE A 304 16.87 -10.41 3.48
N ASN A 305 16.84 -10.85 4.74
CA ASN A 305 17.53 -10.21 5.86
C ASN A 305 17.17 -8.73 6.04
N SER A 306 15.92 -8.34 5.77
CA SER A 306 15.41 -7.07 6.32
C SER A 306 15.46 -7.11 7.85
N SER A 307 15.77 -5.96 8.44
CA SER A 307 15.82 -5.75 9.88
C SER A 307 15.46 -4.29 10.22
N PRO A 308 15.00 -4.02 11.46
CA PRO A 308 14.71 -2.66 11.92
C PRO A 308 15.87 -1.68 11.70
N LYS A 309 17.11 -2.10 11.93
CA LYS A 309 18.31 -1.27 11.71
C LYS A 309 18.52 -0.87 10.25
N LEU A 310 18.31 -1.81 9.32
CA LEU A 310 18.43 -1.50 7.89
C LEU A 310 17.27 -0.64 7.41
N PHE A 311 16.08 -0.88 7.95
CA PHE A 311 14.92 -0.03 7.68
C PHE A 311 15.14 1.40 8.17
N GLN A 312 15.68 1.60 9.37
CA GLN A 312 16.02 2.95 9.86
C GLN A 312 16.92 3.71 8.87
N LYS A 313 17.98 3.06 8.36
CA LYS A 313 18.86 3.66 7.33
C LYS A 313 18.11 4.01 6.05
N HIS A 314 17.19 3.16 5.63
CA HIS A 314 16.33 3.46 4.49
C HIS A 314 15.44 4.68 4.74
N VAL A 315 14.87 4.82 5.95
CA VAL A 315 14.10 6.01 6.33
C VAL A 315 14.98 7.26 6.28
N GLU A 316 16.19 7.20 6.84
CA GLU A 316 17.16 8.31 6.84
C GLU A 316 17.44 8.81 5.40
N GLU A 317 17.70 7.90 4.45
CA GLU A 317 17.93 8.26 3.04
C GLU A 317 16.70 8.85 2.34
N VAL A 318 15.50 8.43 2.74
CA VAL A 318 14.25 9.03 2.22
C VAL A 318 14.04 10.42 2.81
N LEU A 319 14.36 10.62 4.08
CA LEU A 319 14.26 11.92 4.75
C LEU A 319 15.17 12.96 4.11
N GLU A 320 16.37 12.59 3.68
CA GLU A 320 17.29 13.46 2.93
C GLU A 320 16.66 14.03 1.65
N ARG A 321 15.74 13.29 1.01
CA ARG A 321 15.05 13.76 -0.22
C ARG A 321 13.91 14.72 0.04
N VAL A 322 13.32 14.68 1.23
CA VAL A 322 12.19 15.55 1.58
C VAL A 322 12.59 16.72 2.47
N GLU A 323 13.78 16.71 3.08
CA GLU A 323 14.21 17.77 3.98
C GLU A 323 14.34 19.14 3.29
N CYS A 324 14.64 19.18 1.99
CA CYS A 324 14.69 20.43 1.23
C CYS A 324 13.31 21.03 0.93
N LYS A 325 12.21 20.29 1.17
CA LYS A 325 10.85 20.74 0.87
C LYS A 325 10.29 21.60 2.02
N PRO A 326 9.29 22.46 1.73
CA PRO A 326 8.47 23.08 2.77
C PRO A 326 7.94 22.03 3.74
N ILE A 327 7.83 22.36 5.03
CA ILE A 327 7.53 21.39 6.09
C ILE A 327 6.19 20.68 5.87
N GLU A 328 5.22 21.41 5.32
CA GLU A 328 3.90 20.98 4.91
C GLU A 328 3.92 19.92 3.80
N ASP A 329 4.92 19.97 2.93
CA ASP A 329 5.11 19.12 1.75
C ASP A 329 6.05 17.93 2.01
N ARG A 330 6.62 17.80 3.22
CA ARG A 330 7.50 16.67 3.60
C ARG A 330 6.71 15.40 3.85
N ILE A 331 5.86 15.01 2.92
CA ILE A 331 5.02 13.83 3.01
C ILE A 331 5.78 12.62 2.48
N VAL A 332 5.73 11.54 3.24
CA VAL A 332 6.31 10.25 2.89
C VAL A 332 5.26 9.17 3.12
N PHE A 333 5.06 8.29 2.15
CA PHE A 333 4.17 7.15 2.32
C PHE A 333 4.91 5.96 2.92
N LEU A 334 4.24 5.15 3.72
CA LEU A 334 4.75 3.89 4.23
C LEU A 334 3.95 2.75 3.60
N LYS A 335 4.61 1.89 2.83
CA LYS A 335 4.04 0.64 2.32
C LYS A 335 4.66 -0.52 3.12
N SER A 336 4.02 -1.05 4.14
CA SER A 336 2.68 -0.66 4.65
C SER A 336 2.55 -0.80 6.17
N TRP A 337 1.40 -0.41 6.72
CA TRP A 337 1.08 -0.69 8.12
C TRP A 337 0.90 -2.20 8.36
N ASN A 338 -0.03 -2.83 7.64
CA ASN A 338 -0.56 -4.16 7.98
C ASN A 338 -0.69 -5.16 6.81
N GLU A 339 0.08 -5.03 5.72
CA GLU A 339 0.01 -6.00 4.59
C GLU A 339 0.75 -7.32 4.90
N TRP A 340 0.23 -8.09 5.86
CA TRP A 340 0.82 -9.34 6.34
C TRP A 340 0.97 -10.41 5.25
N GLY A 341 0.03 -10.51 4.30
CA GLY A 341 0.09 -11.50 3.22
C GLY A 341 1.19 -11.25 2.19
N GLU A 342 1.66 -10.01 2.04
CA GLU A 342 2.87 -9.65 1.28
C GLU A 342 4.12 -9.65 2.16
N GLY A 343 3.95 -9.96 3.45
CA GLY A 343 4.97 -9.85 4.46
C GLY A 343 5.60 -8.46 4.49
N ASN A 344 4.83 -7.42 4.13
CA ASN A 344 5.22 -6.01 4.03
C ASN A 344 4.44 -5.16 5.05
N TYR A 345 4.84 -5.20 6.31
CA TYR A 345 4.13 -4.58 7.42
C TYR A 345 5.09 -3.95 8.44
N MET A 346 4.54 -3.05 9.25
CA MET A 346 5.20 -2.39 10.39
C MET A 346 4.61 -2.82 11.73
N GLU A 347 3.46 -3.49 11.73
CA GLU A 347 2.86 -4.01 12.95
C GLU A 347 3.79 -4.95 13.72
N PRO A 348 3.71 -4.96 15.07
CA PRO A 348 4.55 -5.81 15.89
C PRO A 348 4.35 -7.30 15.64
N ASP A 349 5.46 -8.01 15.45
CA ASP A 349 5.51 -9.48 15.35
C ASP A 349 6.29 -10.09 16.53
N LEU A 350 6.24 -11.41 16.68
CA LEU A 350 6.97 -12.09 17.76
C LEU A 350 8.50 -12.04 17.64
N ARG A 351 9.05 -11.63 16.50
CA ARG A 351 10.50 -11.63 16.25
C ARG A 351 11.15 -10.30 16.63
N TYR A 352 10.51 -9.21 16.23
CA TYR A 352 11.03 -7.85 16.36
C TYR A 352 10.19 -6.99 17.30
N GLY A 353 8.98 -7.42 17.69
CA GLY A 353 8.09 -6.64 18.56
C GLY A 353 7.94 -5.21 18.06
N LEU A 354 8.29 -4.23 18.91
CA LEU A 354 8.20 -2.81 18.60
C LEU A 354 9.43 -2.25 17.86
N GLU A 355 10.44 -3.04 17.50
CA GLU A 355 11.69 -2.51 16.96
C GLU A 355 11.51 -1.74 15.64
N TYR A 356 10.61 -2.17 14.75
CA TYR A 356 10.29 -1.42 13.52
C TYR A 356 9.63 -0.07 13.83
N ILE A 357 8.72 -0.03 14.82
CA ILE A 357 8.09 1.19 15.32
C ILE A 357 9.16 2.16 15.86
N HIS A 358 10.10 1.64 16.66
CA HIS A 358 11.21 2.43 17.19
C HIS A 358 12.16 2.91 16.09
N ALA A 359 12.46 2.08 15.09
CA ALA A 359 13.29 2.45 13.95
C ALA A 359 12.73 3.64 13.17
N LEU A 360 11.42 3.64 12.88
CA LEU A 360 10.77 4.78 12.23
C LEU A 360 10.81 6.02 13.13
N ARG A 361 10.38 5.86 14.38
CA ARG A 361 10.31 6.96 15.35
C ARG A 361 11.67 7.65 15.54
N ASN A 362 12.74 6.87 15.66
CA ASN A 362 14.09 7.39 15.87
C ASN A 362 14.62 8.18 14.66
N ALA A 363 14.21 7.82 13.45
CA ALA A 363 14.63 8.52 12.24
C ALA A 363 13.88 9.86 12.07
N ILE A 364 12.56 9.88 12.31
CA ILE A 364 11.69 11.03 11.99
C ILE A 364 11.59 12.09 13.08
N LEU A 365 11.90 11.73 14.34
CA LEU A 365 12.12 12.68 15.44
C LEU A 365 13.53 13.28 15.33
#